data_AF-A0A370DRX1-F1
#
_entry.id   AF-A0A370DRX1-F1
#
_cell.length_a   1.000
_cell.length_b   1.000
_cell.length_c   1.000
_cell.angle_alpha   90.00
_cell.angle_beta   90.00
_cell.angle_gamma   90.00
#
_symmetry.space_group_name_H-M   'P 1'
#
loop_
_entity.id
_entity.type
_entity.pdbx_description
1 polymer ?
#
loop_
_entity_poly.entity_id
_entity_poly.type
_entity_poly.pdbx_seq_one_letter_code
_entity_poly.pdbx_strand_id
1 'polypeptide(L)'
;MGKQEQFLLLEFQELQARYRQLVDDTVWLQRYVLIFSGAVWAWIFSDSAKSPQNLAVWAPFVITVLFSLKAIILHLYAQRIHSYLHRVEEWMELDNLGWSATQSKMGFANWLLVFWFIVAVVNLSLALTYPHLMT
;
A
#
# COMPACT_ATOMS: atom_id res chain seq x y z
N MET A 1 -9.72 6.15 -38.40
CA MET A 1 -9.85 5.45 -37.12
C MET A 1 -11.23 4.83 -37.04
N GLY A 2 -11.29 3.52 -36.85
CA GLY A 2 -12.55 2.80 -36.65
C GLY A 2 -13.13 3.10 -35.26
N LYS A 3 -14.47 2.99 -35.10
CA LYS A 3 -15.13 3.16 -33.79
C LYS A 3 -14.55 2.24 -32.70
N GLN A 4 -14.06 1.06 -33.09
CA GLN A 4 -13.41 0.09 -32.19
C GLN A 4 -12.06 0.60 -31.66
N GLU A 5 -11.24 1.23 -32.49
CA GLU A 5 -9.94 1.78 -32.08
C GLU A 5 -10.12 2.95 -31.09
N GLN A 6 -11.11 3.82 -31.33
CA GLN A 6 -11.44 4.91 -30.41
C GLN A 6 -11.94 4.41 -29.06
N PHE A 7 -12.75 3.35 -29.06
CA PHE A 7 -13.22 2.71 -27.83
C PHE A 7 -12.05 2.14 -27.02
N LEU A 8 -11.16 1.38 -27.66
CA LEU A 8 -9.98 0.78 -27.01
C LEU A 8 -9.02 1.83 -26.43
N LEU A 9 -8.83 2.96 -27.13
CA LEU A 9 -8.00 4.05 -26.63
C LEU A 9 -8.58 4.71 -25.38
N LEU A 10 -9.90 4.91 -25.31
CA LEU A 10 -10.56 5.46 -24.13
C LEU A 10 -10.46 4.50 -22.93
N GLU A 11 -10.74 3.21 -23.15
CA GLU A 11 -10.61 2.18 -22.12
C GLU A 11 -9.16 2.10 -21.59
N PHE A 12 -8.18 2.16 -22.50
CA PHE A 12 -6.77 2.17 -22.14
C PHE A 12 -6.41 3.37 -21.25
N GLN A 13 -6.85 4.57 -21.61
CA GLN A 13 -6.62 5.79 -20.80
C GLN A 13 -7.29 5.70 -19.42
N GLU A 14 -8.52 5.19 -19.34
CA GLU A 14 -9.23 5.02 -18.08
C GLU A 14 -8.51 4.03 -17.16
N LEU A 15 -8.07 2.90 -17.70
CA LEU A 15 -7.34 1.89 -16.95
C LEU A 15 -5.97 2.38 -16.47
N GLN A 16 -5.27 3.18 -17.26
CA GLN A 16 -4.04 3.84 -16.81
C GLN A 16 -4.28 4.81 -15.64
N ALA A 17 -5.33 5.63 -15.72
CA ALA A 17 -5.70 6.54 -14.64
C ALA A 17 -6.05 5.76 -13.37
N ARG A 18 -6.81 4.67 -13.52
CA ARG A 18 -7.18 3.79 -12.40
C ARG A 18 -5.98 3.09 -11.78
N TYR A 19 -5.01 2.64 -12.58
CA TYR A 19 -3.76 2.09 -12.06
C TYR A 19 -3.00 3.11 -11.19
N ARG A 20 -2.84 4.35 -11.67
CA ARG A 20 -2.17 5.41 -10.91
C ARG A 20 -2.87 5.69 -9.59
N GLN A 21 -4.21 5.76 -9.61
CA GLN A 21 -5.00 5.95 -8.41
C GLN A 21 -4.76 4.84 -7.38
N LEU A 22 -4.67 3.58 -7.79
CA LEU A 22 -4.40 2.45 -6.87
C LEU A 22 -3.00 2.53 -6.24
N VAL A 23 -2.01 3.01 -6.99
CA VAL A 23 -0.67 3.26 -6.48
C VAL A 23 -0.70 4.40 -5.45
N ASP A 24 -1.40 5.48 -5.75
CA ASP A 24 -1.54 6.62 -4.84
C ASP A 24 -2.28 6.21 -3.56
N ASP A 25 -3.37 5.44 -3.66
CA ASP A 25 -4.12 4.91 -2.52
C ASP A 25 -3.23 4.04 -1.61
N THR A 26 -2.31 3.30 -2.23
CA THR A 26 -1.33 2.48 -1.49
C THR A 26 -0.35 3.37 -0.71
N VAL A 27 0.17 4.44 -1.32
CA VAL A 27 1.03 5.42 -0.65
C VAL A 27 0.27 6.14 0.48
N TRP A 28 -1.01 6.43 0.28
CA TRP A 28 -1.87 6.99 1.32
C TRP A 28 -1.98 6.05 2.53
N LEU A 29 -2.22 4.75 2.32
CA LEU A 29 -2.25 3.78 3.41
C LEU A 29 -0.94 3.75 4.21
N GLN A 30 0.20 3.82 3.52
CA GLN A 30 1.52 3.88 4.17
C GLN A 30 1.67 5.14 5.04
N ARG A 31 1.22 6.31 4.57
CA ARG A 31 1.25 7.55 5.35
C ARG A 31 0.33 7.47 6.56
N TYR A 32 -0.90 6.99 6.38
CA TYR A 32 -1.88 6.91 7.46
C TYR A 32 -1.44 5.94 8.56
N VAL A 33 -0.85 4.79 8.22
CA VAL A 33 -0.37 3.85 9.26
C VAL A 33 0.75 4.45 10.10
N LEU A 34 1.65 5.23 9.50
CA LEU A 34 2.75 5.88 10.22
C LEU A 34 2.24 6.99 11.14
N ILE A 35 1.35 7.84 10.64
CA ILE A 35 0.73 8.92 11.43
C ILE A 35 -0.06 8.32 12.59
N PHE A 36 -0.89 7.31 12.31
CA PHE A 36 -1.69 6.65 13.34
C PHE A 36 -0.80 5.98 14.40
N SER A 37 0.19 5.18 13.98
CA SER A 37 1.09 4.50 14.91
C SER A 37 1.87 5.50 15.75
N GLY A 38 2.40 6.55 15.14
CA GLY A 38 3.11 7.62 15.85
C GLY A 38 2.23 8.35 16.86
N ALA A 39 0.99 8.68 16.48
CA ALA A 39 0.04 9.34 17.38
C ALA A 39 -0.33 8.47 18.58
N VAL A 40 -0.59 7.18 18.36
CA VAL A 40 -0.92 6.25 19.45
C VAL A 40 0.27 6.05 20.38
N TRP A 41 1.47 5.83 19.86
CA TRP A 41 2.65 5.68 20.71
C TRP A 41 2.98 6.97 21.47
N ALA A 42 2.89 8.14 20.82
CA ALA A 42 3.09 9.42 21.49
C ALA A 42 2.09 9.62 22.64
N TRP A 43 0.82 9.26 22.42
CA TRP A 43 -0.21 9.31 23.46
C TRP A 43 0.12 8.37 24.64
N ILE A 44 0.44 7.11 24.36
CA ILE A 44 0.80 6.11 25.37
C ILE A 44 1.99 6.58 26.23
N PHE A 45 3.04 7.13 25.60
CA PHE A 45 4.21 7.63 26.34
C PHE A 45 3.94 8.94 27.10
N SER A 46 2.94 9.74 26.69
CA SER A 46 2.60 11.00 27.36
C SER A 46 1.73 10.85 28.61
N ASP A 47 0.91 9.80 28.69
CA ASP A 47 -0.04 9.56 29.81
C ASP A 47 0.37 8.31 30.62
N SER A 48 1.67 8.19 30.93
CA SER A 48 2.25 7.04 31.63
C SER A 48 1.79 6.87 33.09
N ALA A 49 1.09 7.85 33.65
CA ALA A 49 0.64 7.86 35.05
C ALA A 49 -0.65 7.07 35.28
N LYS A 50 -1.39 6.71 34.24
CA LYS A 50 -2.56 5.82 34.31
C LYS A 50 -2.17 4.50 33.69
N SER A 51 -2.55 3.39 34.34
CA SER A 51 -2.37 2.04 33.78
C SER A 51 -2.88 2.08 32.34
N PRO A 52 -1.98 2.06 31.34
CA PRO A 52 -2.36 2.08 29.95
C PRO A 52 -3.20 0.83 29.79
N GLN A 53 -4.45 0.99 29.35
CA GLN A 53 -5.32 -0.15 29.11
C GLN A 53 -4.52 -1.11 28.22
N ASN A 54 -4.12 -2.27 28.75
CA ASN A 54 -3.13 -3.17 28.13
C ASN A 54 -3.45 -3.50 26.65
N LEU A 55 -4.71 -3.32 26.27
CA LEU A 55 -5.21 -3.49 24.91
C LEU A 55 -4.81 -2.37 23.93
N ALA A 56 -4.68 -1.12 24.37
CA ALA A 56 -4.37 0.03 23.50
C ALA A 56 -2.96 -0.06 22.89
N VAL A 57 -2.04 -0.70 23.60
CA VAL A 57 -0.66 -0.98 23.16
C VAL A 57 -0.62 -1.86 21.91
N TRP A 58 -1.63 -2.70 21.70
CA TRP A 58 -1.75 -3.56 20.52
C TRP A 58 -2.41 -2.88 19.32
N ALA A 59 -3.06 -1.72 19.52
CA ALA A 59 -3.80 -1.03 18.46
C ALA A 59 -2.94 -0.68 17.23
N PRO A 60 -1.71 -0.14 17.36
CA PRO A 60 -0.85 0.13 16.21
C PRO A 60 -0.54 -1.12 15.38
N PHE A 61 -0.27 -2.24 16.04
CA PHE A 61 0.02 -3.51 15.37
C PHE A 61 -1.21 -4.04 14.62
N VAL A 62 -2.38 -4.09 15.27
CA VAL A 62 -3.62 -4.56 14.64
C VAL A 62 -3.98 -3.72 13.42
N ILE A 63 -3.92 -2.39 13.53
CA ILE A 63 -4.19 -1.48 12.42
C ILE A 63 -3.17 -1.65 11.29
N THR A 64 -1.89 -1.87 11.63
CA THR A 64 -0.85 -2.16 10.62
C THR A 64 -1.17 -3.41 9.82
N VAL A 65 -1.63 -4.49 10.48
CA VAL A 65 -2.01 -5.75 9.81
C VAL A 65 -3.23 -5.55 8.90
N LEU A 66 -4.24 -4.80 9.36
CA LEU A 66 -5.42 -4.51 8.53
C LEU A 66 -5.06 -3.68 7.30
N PHE A 67 -4.19 -2.68 7.46
CA PHE A 67 -3.79 -1.81 6.35
C PHE A 67 -2.85 -2.53 5.38
N SER A 68 -1.98 -3.42 5.87
CA SER A 68 -1.12 -4.23 5.01
C SER A 68 -1.94 -5.21 4.16
N LEU A 69 -2.97 -5.84 4.74
CA LEU A 69 -3.90 -6.69 3.98
C LEU A 69 -4.61 -5.90 2.88
N LYS A 70 -5.13 -4.71 3.21
CA LYS A 70 -5.75 -3.82 2.23
C LYS A 70 -4.76 -3.43 1.12
N ALA A 71 -3.52 -3.10 1.47
CA ALA A 71 -2.49 -2.75 0.51
C ALA A 71 -2.13 -3.93 -0.43
N ILE A 72 -2.10 -5.16 0.08
CA ILE A 72 -1.91 -6.37 -0.75
C ILE A 72 -3.06 -6.51 -1.75
N ILE A 73 -4.31 -6.32 -1.33
CA ILE A 73 -5.47 -6.39 -2.23
C ILE A 73 -5.37 -5.33 -3.35
N LEU A 74 -5.03 -4.09 -2.99
CA LEU A 74 -4.83 -3.02 -3.97
C LEU A 74 -3.68 -3.35 -4.93
N HIS A 75 -2.59 -3.92 -4.42
CA HIS A 75 -1.46 -4.34 -5.23
C HIS A 75 -1.85 -5.43 -6.24
N LEU A 76 -2.57 -6.47 -5.81
CA LEU A 76 -3.06 -7.53 -6.71
C LEU A 76 -3.99 -6.96 -7.79
N TYR A 77 -4.84 -6.00 -7.44
CA TYR A 77 -5.72 -5.34 -8.39
C TYR A 77 -4.94 -4.49 -9.40
N ALA A 78 -3.94 -3.74 -8.94
CA ALA A 78 -3.04 -2.97 -9.81
C ALA A 78 -2.23 -3.89 -10.76
N GLN A 79 -1.73 -5.03 -10.27
CA GLN A 79 -1.06 -6.03 -11.10
C GLN A 79 -1.97 -6.60 -12.18
N ARG A 80 -3.26 -6.84 -11.85
CA ARG A 80 -4.24 -7.32 -12.82
C ARG A 80 -4.49 -6.31 -13.94
N ILE A 81 -4.63 -5.03 -13.60
CA ILE A 81 -4.78 -3.95 -14.58
C ILE A 81 -3.52 -3.84 -15.45
N HIS A 82 -2.34 -3.85 -14.83
CA HIS A 82 -1.07 -3.79 -15.53
C HIS A 82 -0.91 -4.96 -16.53
N SER A 83 -1.22 -6.19 -16.11
CA SER A 83 -1.14 -7.37 -16.97
C SER A 83 -2.14 -7.31 -18.13
N TYR A 84 -3.32 -6.74 -17.91
CA TYR A 84 -4.29 -6.51 -18.98
C TYR A 84 -3.79 -5.47 -19.98
N LEU A 85 -3.31 -4.32 -19.49
CA LEU A 85 -2.77 -3.26 -20.34
C LEU A 85 -1.56 -3.74 -21.16
N HIS A 86 -0.68 -4.54 -20.56
CA HIS A 86 0.45 -5.14 -21.26
C HIS A 86 -0.01 -6.05 -22.42
N ARG A 87 -0.99 -6.92 -22.18
CA ARG A 87 -1.56 -7.77 -23.25
C ARG A 87 -2.23 -6.98 -24.38
N VAL A 88 -2.86 -5.85 -24.04
CA VAL A 88 -3.47 -4.96 -25.03
C VAL A 88 -2.39 -4.25 -25.86
N GLU A 89 -1.30 -3.80 -25.22
CA GLU A 89 -0.14 -3.22 -25.91
C GLU A 89 0.51 -4.23 -26.87
N GLU A 90 0.73 -5.48 -26.43
CA GLU A 90 1.26 -6.57 -27.26
C GLU A 90 0.35 -6.88 -28.45
N TRP A 91 -0.97 -6.95 -28.24
CA TRP A 91 -1.92 -7.28 -29.32
C TRP A 91 -2.02 -6.19 -30.38
N MET A 92 -1.86 -4.93 -30.00
CA MET A 92 -1.92 -3.81 -30.94
C MET A 92 -0.58 -3.55 -31.65
N GLU A 93 0.46 -4.37 -31.44
CA GLU A 93 1.83 -4.15 -31.94
C GLU A 93 2.33 -2.72 -31.64
N LEU A 94 1.85 -2.15 -30.52
CA LEU A 94 2.23 -0.83 -30.05
C LEU A 94 3.56 -0.93 -29.31
N ASP A 95 4.58 -1.41 -30.03
CA ASP A 95 5.92 -1.77 -29.53
C ASP A 95 6.71 -0.59 -28.92
N ASN A 96 6.10 0.58 -28.74
CA ASN A 96 6.77 1.79 -28.27
C ASN A 96 5.93 2.78 -27.44
N LEU A 97 4.74 2.42 -26.96
CA LEU A 97 4.06 3.31 -25.97
C LEU A 97 4.70 3.25 -24.57
N GLY A 98 5.51 2.22 -24.31
CA GLY A 98 6.49 2.18 -23.21
C GLY A 98 5.91 2.23 -21.79
N TRP A 99 4.59 2.29 -21.61
CA TRP A 99 3.98 2.47 -20.29
C TRP A 99 4.17 1.23 -19.40
N SER A 100 3.87 0.04 -19.92
CA SER A 100 4.10 -1.21 -19.18
C SER A 100 5.58 -1.44 -18.86
N ALA A 101 6.47 -1.21 -19.84
CA ALA A 101 7.91 -1.35 -19.68
C ALA A 101 8.54 -0.32 -18.72
N THR A 102 7.96 0.88 -18.62
CA THR A 102 8.43 1.92 -17.69
C THR A 102 7.99 1.63 -16.26
N GLN A 103 6.80 1.06 -16.07
CA GLN A 103 6.29 0.73 -14.74
C GLN A 103 6.80 -0.58 -14.16
N SER A 104 7.09 -1.59 -14.99
CA SER A 104 7.63 -2.87 -14.48
C SER A 104 9.02 -2.73 -13.86
N LYS A 105 9.78 -1.68 -14.21
CA LYS A 105 11.09 -1.36 -13.63
C LYS A 105 11.02 -0.76 -12.22
N MET A 106 9.85 -0.31 -11.76
CA MET A 106 9.70 0.15 -10.38
C MET A 106 9.52 -1.09 -9.50
N GLY A 107 10.51 -1.40 -8.67
CA GLY A 107 10.48 -2.44 -7.62
C GLY A 107 9.44 -2.19 -6.50
N PHE A 108 8.31 -1.60 -6.85
CA PHE A 108 7.21 -1.20 -5.98
C PHE A 108 6.63 -2.38 -5.21
N ALA A 109 6.55 -3.57 -5.82
CA ALA A 109 6.11 -4.79 -5.13
C ALA A 109 7.02 -5.17 -3.97
N ASN A 110 8.34 -5.16 -4.19
CA ASN A 110 9.33 -5.48 -3.15
C ASN A 110 9.31 -4.42 -2.05
N TRP A 111 9.24 -3.14 -2.43
CA TRP A 111 9.16 -2.03 -1.48
C TRP A 111 7.91 -2.12 -0.59
N LEU A 112 6.75 -2.46 -1.18
CA LEU A 112 5.50 -2.60 -0.44
C LEU A 112 5.62 -3.64 0.67
N LEU A 113 6.13 -4.83 0.35
CA LEU A 113 6.30 -5.90 1.33
C LEU A 113 7.31 -5.52 2.42
N VAL A 114 8.45 -4.94 2.04
CA VAL A 114 9.48 -4.48 2.98
C VAL A 114 8.92 -3.42 3.93
N PHE A 115 8.19 -2.43 3.41
CA PHE A 115 7.57 -1.39 4.21
C PHE A 115 6.62 -1.97 5.27
N TRP A 116 5.66 -2.80 4.86
CA TRP A 116 4.67 -3.36 5.79
C TRP A 116 5.32 -4.30 6.80
N PHE A 117 6.34 -5.05 6.39
CA PHE A 117 7.10 -5.91 7.30
C PHE A 117 7.80 -5.08 8.38
N ILE A 118 8.52 -4.03 8.00
CA ILE A 118 9.22 -3.16 8.95
C ILE A 118 8.25 -2.52 9.93
N VAL A 119 7.15 -1.92 9.46
CA VAL A 119 6.17 -1.25 10.34
C VAL A 119 5.51 -2.27 11.29
N ALA A 120 5.19 -3.47 10.81
CA ALA A 120 4.62 -4.52 11.65
C ALA A 120 5.59 -4.98 12.74
N VAL A 121 6.86 -5.22 12.38
CA VAL A 121 7.89 -5.62 13.34
C VAL A 121 8.12 -4.53 14.39
N VAL A 122 8.24 -3.27 13.99
CA VAL A 122 8.43 -2.15 14.93
C VAL A 122 7.26 -2.05 15.91
N ASN A 123 6.02 -2.06 15.40
CA ASN A 123 4.83 -1.98 16.26
C ASN A 123 4.70 -3.20 17.19
N LEU A 124 5.05 -4.40 16.72
CA LEU A 124 5.05 -5.61 17.54
C LEU A 124 6.12 -5.56 18.63
N SER A 125 7.36 -5.17 18.29
CA SER A 125 8.45 -5.04 19.26
C SER A 125 8.14 -4.02 20.34
N LEU A 126 7.59 -2.86 19.97
CA LEU A 126 7.15 -1.87 20.96
C LEU A 126 6.03 -2.43 21.85
N ALA A 127 5.05 -3.13 21.28
CA ALA A 127 3.97 -3.73 22.06
C ALA A 127 4.44 -4.79 23.06
N LEU A 128 5.44 -5.60 22.69
CA LEU A 128 6.01 -6.64 23.56
C LEU A 128 6.94 -6.09 24.64
N THR A 129 7.70 -5.04 24.34
CA THR A 129 8.67 -4.44 25.29
C THR A 129 8.02 -3.49 26.28
N TYR A 130 6.92 -2.84 25.90
CA TYR A 130 6.25 -1.84 26.72
C TYR A 130 5.88 -2.30 28.14
N PRO A 131 5.31 -3.51 28.37
CA PRO A 131 5.03 -4.00 29.71
C PRO A 131 6.27 -4.08 30.62
N HIS A 132 7.45 -4.38 30.06
CA HIS A 132 8.70 -4.48 30.81
C HIS A 132 9.31 -3.12 31.16
N LEU A 133 8.94 -2.06 30.43
CA LEU A 133 9.40 -0.70 30.70
C LEU A 133 8.64 -0.03 31.87
N MET A 134 7.50 -0.59 32.25
CA MET A 134 6.61 -0.06 33.30
C MET A 134 6.70 -0.80 34.64
N THR A 135 7.52 -1.84 34.73
CA THR A 135 7.85 -2.57 35.98
C THR A 135 9.16 -2.08 36.56
#